data_AF-A0AAW9SQX4-F1
#
_entry.id   AF-A0AAW9SQX4-F1
#
_cell.length_a   1.000
_cell.length_b   1.000
_cell.length_c   1.000
_cell.angle_alpha   90.00
_cell.angle_beta   90.00
_cell.angle_gamma   90.00
#
_symmetry.space_group_name_H-M   'P 1'
#
loop_
_entity.id
_entity.type
_entity.pdbx_description
1 polymer ?
#
loop_
_entity_poly.entity_id
_entity_poly.type
_entity_poly.pdbx_seq_one_letter_code
_entity_poly.pdbx_strand_id
1 'polypeptide(L)'
;MRIERYLRGFLGEERGAVILIVALALTVMMGFLALGVDLGALYLRQKTLQTHADLAAISAVSNLGGGPRDRALDTIGGNGLPPEALQQIGYGRYIRDATRAPDDRLEARALSDTDVNAARVELAEEAPLYFMRSFVDGDSTRLSATATAARFDMASFSLGSRLAALEAGLLNALLSEALGTSVGLDLLDYEALADVDVDLLTFIEALAIRLDLTAVDYRDVLMAEADLADIAGALLDANGPGGPVDVLTAVLNGTGSAVLDISRLIMIDGDDVAAQIDDILPEITVSALDILMASVGIVNADRYVQTDLALTVPGLTAIDLALVIGERPADSGWITVGERGTTLHTAQTRLKLELLLDPSLLSGLGLDVASVHLPVYIEIASATATLSALNCSASSADGCGGQFRHRDRSADRCDRHPCCRGVPGRVRRPGFRGYHDAAVPGGAVPGEASGGADPAARPWHTGRQRDDQGACPGRNFRAGAA
;
A
#
# COMPACT_ATOMS: atom_id res chain seq x y z
N MET A 1 -19.07 93.84 31.01
CA MET A 1 -18.63 93.92 29.60
C MET A 1 -17.74 92.78 29.10
N ARG A 2 -16.76 92.23 29.85
CA ARG A 2 -15.94 91.10 29.34
C ARG A 2 -16.71 89.78 29.20
N ILE A 3 -17.65 89.48 30.11
CA ILE A 3 -18.42 88.23 30.13
C ILE A 3 -19.45 88.15 28.99
N GLU A 4 -20.13 89.25 28.67
CA GLU A 4 -21.09 89.30 27.54
C GLU A 4 -20.42 89.06 26.18
N ARG A 5 -19.13 89.42 26.04
CA ARG A 5 -18.36 89.19 24.82
C ARG A 5 -17.97 87.71 24.65
N TYR A 6 -17.70 87.01 25.76
CA TYR A 6 -17.47 85.56 25.75
C TYR A 6 -18.75 84.78 25.47
N LEU A 7 -19.87 85.17 26.08
CA LEU A 7 -21.17 84.51 25.86
C LEU A 7 -21.69 84.66 24.42
N ARG A 8 -21.49 85.83 23.79
CA ARG A 8 -21.82 86.01 22.36
C ARG A 8 -20.91 85.22 21.42
N GLY A 9 -19.65 84.99 21.79
CA GLY A 9 -18.75 84.11 21.04
C GLY A 9 -19.16 82.64 21.13
N PHE A 10 -19.55 82.19 22.32
CA PHE A 10 -20.02 80.83 22.58
C PHE A 10 -21.36 80.51 21.90
N LEU A 11 -22.28 81.49 21.84
CA LEU A 11 -23.57 81.35 21.15
C LEU A 11 -23.45 81.31 19.61
N GLY A 12 -22.31 81.72 19.04
CA GLY A 12 -22.00 81.62 17.62
C GLY A 12 -21.05 80.47 17.26
N GLU A 13 -20.67 79.63 18.23
CA GLU A 13 -19.70 78.54 18.04
C GLU A 13 -20.36 77.25 17.55
N GLU A 14 -20.44 77.08 16.22
CA GLU A 14 -20.96 75.85 15.57
C GLU A 14 -20.03 74.63 15.70
N ARG A 15 -18.84 74.79 16.30
CA ARG A 15 -17.86 73.71 16.51
C ARG A 15 -18.40 72.57 17.39
N GLY A 16 -19.40 72.83 18.24
CA GLY A 16 -20.02 71.80 19.09
C GLY A 16 -20.82 70.75 18.34
N ALA A 17 -21.45 71.11 17.21
CA ALA A 17 -22.23 70.16 16.40
C ALA A 17 -21.34 69.09 15.74
N VAL A 18 -20.12 69.47 15.35
CA VAL A 18 -19.12 68.55 14.79
C VAL A 18 -18.73 67.47 15.81
N ILE A 19 -18.59 67.82 17.09
CA ILE A 19 -18.25 66.88 18.16
C ILE A 19 -19.32 65.79 18.30
N LEU A 20 -20.61 66.14 18.21
CA LEU A 20 -21.72 65.18 18.29
C LEU A 20 -21.72 64.21 17.11
N ILE A 21 -21.52 64.71 15.89
CA ILE A 21 -21.47 63.88 14.67
C ILE A 21 -20.25 62.95 14.73
N VAL A 22 -19.08 63.46 15.11
CA VAL A 22 -17.85 62.67 15.24
C VAL A 22 -17.99 61.60 16.31
N ALA A 23 -18.57 61.93 17.47
CA ALA A 23 -18.80 60.96 18.54
C ALA A 23 -19.70 59.82 18.07
N LEU A 24 -20.83 60.13 17.42
CA LEU A 24 -21.76 59.13 16.91
C LEU A 24 -21.13 58.27 15.81
N ALA A 25 -20.39 58.88 14.89
CA ALA A 25 -19.66 58.16 13.84
C ALA A 25 -18.59 57.22 14.42
N LEU A 26 -17.82 57.66 15.43
CA LEU A 26 -16.84 56.82 16.11
C LEU A 26 -17.50 55.65 16.87
N THR A 27 -18.66 55.87 17.50
CA THR A 27 -19.41 54.78 18.15
C THR A 27 -19.84 53.72 17.14
N VAL A 28 -20.36 54.13 15.98
CA VAL A 28 -20.75 53.21 14.90
C VAL A 28 -19.53 52.48 14.33
N MET A 29 -18.43 53.19 14.07
CA MET A 29 -17.16 52.59 13.63
C MET A 29 -16.63 51.55 14.63
N MET A 30 -16.71 51.84 15.93
CA MET A 30 -16.31 50.90 16.98
C MET A 30 -17.19 49.65 16.98
N GLY A 31 -18.49 49.80 16.74
CA GLY A 31 -19.42 48.68 16.57
C GLY A 31 -19.03 47.77 15.40
N PHE A 32 -18.71 48.34 14.23
CA PHE A 32 -18.24 47.56 13.08
C PHE A 32 -16.89 46.90 13.32
N LEU A 33 -15.96 47.57 14.00
CA LEU A 33 -14.67 46.99 14.38
C LEU A 33 -14.87 45.79 15.31
N ALA A 34 -15.78 45.93 16.28
CA ALA A 34 -16.12 44.87 17.23
C ALA A 34 -16.67 43.62 16.50
N LEU A 35 -17.60 43.82 15.56
CA LEU A 35 -18.12 42.75 14.70
C LEU A 35 -17.03 42.12 13.82
N GLY A 36 -16.11 42.93 13.29
CA GLY A 36 -14.97 42.45 12.51
C GLY A 36 -14.03 41.56 13.32
N VAL A 37 -13.80 41.89 14.60
CA VAL A 37 -12.98 41.08 15.52
C VAL A 37 -13.65 39.73 15.80
N ASP A 38 -14.95 39.71 16.09
CA ASP A 38 -15.66 38.45 16.31
C ASP A 38 -15.68 37.56 15.07
N LEU A 39 -15.99 38.13 13.90
CA LEU A 39 -15.98 37.38 12.64
C LEU A 39 -14.59 36.80 12.36
N GLY A 40 -13.53 37.58 12.61
CA GLY A 40 -12.15 37.11 12.50
C GLY A 40 -11.83 35.98 13.48
N ALA A 41 -12.28 36.08 14.73
CA ALA A 41 -12.09 35.03 15.74
C ALA A 41 -12.85 33.75 15.39
N LEU A 42 -14.11 33.84 14.94
CA LEU A 42 -14.91 32.70 14.49
C LEU A 42 -14.30 32.03 13.25
N TYR A 43 -13.82 32.82 12.28
CA TYR A 43 -13.16 32.27 11.10
C TYR A 43 -11.89 31.51 11.45
N LEU A 44 -11.06 32.05 12.36
CA LEU A 44 -9.88 31.36 12.86
C LEU A 44 -10.25 30.06 13.57
N ARG A 45 -11.26 30.09 14.45
CA ARG A 45 -11.76 28.90 15.16
C ARG A 45 -12.29 27.83 14.20
N GLN A 46 -13.05 28.22 13.18
CA GLN A 46 -13.55 27.29 12.16
C GLN A 46 -12.39 26.62 11.40
N LYS A 47 -11.36 27.38 11.01
CA LYS A 47 -10.17 26.82 10.35
C LYS A 47 -9.40 25.87 11.27
N THR A 48 -9.21 26.25 12.53
CA THR A 48 -8.55 25.38 13.52
C THR A 48 -9.34 24.09 13.75
N LEU A 49 -10.67 24.17 13.88
CA LEU A 49 -11.54 23.01 14.04
C LEU A 49 -11.49 22.09 12.82
N GLN A 50 -11.42 22.64 11.60
CA GLN A 50 -11.22 21.85 10.38
C GLN A 50 -9.88 21.11 10.39
N THR A 51 -8.78 21.79 10.74
CA THR A 51 -7.47 21.14 10.87
C THR A 51 -7.51 19.99 11.88
N HIS A 52 -8.21 20.15 13.01
CA HIS A 52 -8.39 19.07 13.97
C HIS A 52 -9.23 17.91 13.44
N ALA A 53 -10.28 18.19 12.66
CA ALA A 53 -11.09 17.17 12.00
C ALA A 53 -10.24 16.38 10.97
N ASP A 54 -9.43 17.07 10.17
CA ASP A 54 -8.54 16.46 9.18
C ASP A 54 -7.51 15.52 9.85
N LEU A 55 -6.86 16.00 10.92
CA LEU A 55 -5.93 15.19 11.71
C LEU A 55 -6.61 13.98 12.34
N ALA A 56 -7.81 14.15 12.89
CA ALA A 56 -8.57 13.05 13.50
C ALA A 56 -9.02 12.01 12.45
N ALA A 57 -9.40 12.45 11.25
CA ALA A 57 -9.75 11.54 10.15
C ALA A 57 -8.53 10.76 9.67
N ILE A 58 -7.39 11.43 9.44
CA ILE A 58 -6.13 10.78 9.04
C ILE A 58 -5.68 9.77 10.11
N SER A 59 -5.72 10.14 11.39
CA SER A 59 -5.31 9.24 12.46
C SER A 59 -6.26 8.06 12.64
N ALA A 60 -7.57 8.25 12.44
CA ALA A 60 -8.53 7.16 12.41
C ALA A 60 -8.21 6.15 11.31
N VAL A 61 -8.05 6.63 10.07
CA VAL A 61 -7.77 5.77 8.90
C VAL A 61 -6.43 5.04 9.04
N SER A 62 -5.43 5.66 9.68
CA SER A 62 -4.13 5.02 9.91
C SER A 62 -4.22 3.75 10.79
N ASN A 63 -5.31 3.55 11.52
CA ASN A 63 -5.51 2.43 12.46
C ASN A 63 -6.88 1.75 12.30
N LEU A 64 -7.37 1.57 11.07
CA LEU A 64 -8.66 0.90 10.80
C LEU A 64 -8.74 -0.50 11.44
N GLY A 65 -7.65 -1.28 11.42
CA GLY A 65 -7.59 -2.61 12.02
C GLY A 65 -7.40 -2.68 13.54
N GLY A 66 -7.10 -1.55 14.21
CA GLY A 66 -6.62 -1.54 15.59
C GLY A 66 -7.36 -0.59 16.54
N GLY A 67 -8.56 -0.14 16.17
CA GLY A 67 -9.34 0.83 16.95
C GLY A 67 -9.21 2.26 16.40
N PRO A 68 -9.84 2.57 15.26
CA PRO A 68 -9.73 3.89 14.62
C PRO A 68 -10.38 5.02 15.45
N ARG A 69 -11.47 4.73 16.18
CA ARG A 69 -12.12 5.71 17.05
C ARG A 69 -11.22 6.16 18.20
N ASP A 70 -10.51 5.23 18.83
CA ASP A 70 -9.62 5.55 19.95
C ASP A 70 -8.46 6.44 19.48
N ARG A 71 -7.89 6.17 18.29
CA ARG A 71 -6.85 7.03 17.70
C ARG A 71 -7.35 8.43 17.35
N ALA A 72 -8.59 8.53 16.84
CA ALA A 72 -9.21 9.83 16.62
C ALA A 72 -9.35 10.61 17.93
N LEU A 73 -9.83 9.97 18.99
CA LEU A 73 -9.97 10.58 20.32
C LEU A 73 -8.62 10.99 20.92
N ASP A 74 -7.58 10.16 20.80
CA ASP A 74 -6.22 10.51 21.23
C ASP A 74 -5.70 11.76 20.49
N THR A 75 -5.99 11.86 19.18
CA THR A 75 -5.59 13.00 18.36
C THR A 75 -6.36 14.27 18.76
N ILE A 76 -7.66 14.16 19.00
CA ILE A 76 -8.52 15.27 19.46
C ILE A 76 -8.03 15.77 20.83
N GLY A 77 -7.80 14.87 21.78
CA GLY A 77 -7.29 15.19 23.11
C GLY A 77 -5.89 15.80 23.08
N GLY A 78 -4.99 15.28 22.23
CA GLY A 78 -3.64 15.81 22.03
C GLY A 78 -3.63 17.23 21.43
N ASN A 79 -4.72 17.63 20.77
CA ASN A 79 -4.92 18.97 20.22
C ASN A 79 -5.74 19.90 21.15
N GLY A 80 -6.03 19.46 22.38
CA GLY A 80 -6.71 20.29 23.39
C GLY A 80 -8.22 20.38 23.23
N LEU A 81 -8.82 19.56 22.39
CA LEU A 81 -10.28 19.41 22.30
C LEU A 81 -10.77 18.33 23.27
N PRO A 82 -11.95 18.51 23.89
CA PRO A 82 -12.55 17.50 24.74
C PRO A 82 -13.08 16.31 23.91
N PRO A 83 -13.19 15.10 24.47
CA PRO A 83 -13.66 13.91 23.72
C PRO A 83 -15.09 14.08 23.19
N GLU A 84 -15.93 14.89 23.83
CA GLU A 84 -17.28 15.25 23.40
C GLU A 84 -17.28 16.08 22.11
N ALA A 85 -16.15 16.67 21.72
CA ALA A 85 -16.03 17.35 20.43
C ALA A 85 -16.25 16.37 19.27
N LEU A 86 -15.94 15.08 19.43
CA LEU A 86 -16.22 14.03 18.45
C LEU A 86 -17.72 13.69 18.43
N GLN A 87 -18.46 14.30 17.51
CA GLN A 87 -19.90 14.07 17.35
C GLN A 87 -20.19 12.75 16.66
N GLN A 88 -19.47 12.48 15.56
CA GLN A 88 -19.67 11.28 14.75
C GLN A 88 -18.34 10.77 14.19
N ILE A 89 -18.24 9.46 14.05
CA ILE A 89 -17.25 8.80 13.20
C ILE A 89 -17.98 7.76 12.34
N GLY A 90 -17.75 7.79 11.04
CA GLY A 90 -18.25 6.82 10.07
C GLY A 90 -17.09 6.17 9.32
N TYR A 91 -17.33 5.00 8.75
CA TYR A 91 -16.36 4.26 7.95
C TYR A 91 -16.92 4.00 6.55
N GLY A 92 -16.02 3.84 5.59
CA GLY A 92 -16.42 3.64 4.22
C GLY A 92 -15.32 3.08 3.34
N ARG A 93 -15.69 2.82 2.09
CA ARG A 93 -14.77 2.60 0.99
C ARG A 93 -14.82 3.84 0.09
N TYR A 94 -13.70 4.54 0.03
CA TYR A 94 -13.48 5.63 -0.90
C TYR A 94 -12.90 5.06 -2.21
N ILE A 95 -13.61 5.30 -3.31
CA ILE A 95 -13.29 4.83 -4.66
C ILE A 95 -12.75 6.01 -5.45
N ARG A 96 -11.52 5.89 -5.96
CA ARG A 96 -10.84 6.98 -6.68
C ARG A 96 -11.21 6.97 -8.17
N ASP A 97 -12.50 7.04 -8.44
CA ASP A 97 -13.01 7.09 -9.80
C ASP A 97 -13.37 8.53 -10.18
N ALA A 98 -12.59 9.10 -11.11
CA ALA A 98 -12.79 10.46 -11.59
C ALA A 98 -14.15 10.65 -12.29
N THR A 99 -14.74 9.57 -12.81
CA THR A 99 -16.05 9.57 -13.49
C THR A 99 -17.22 9.67 -12.51
N ARG A 100 -17.02 9.34 -11.22
CA ARG A 100 -18.00 9.51 -10.15
C ARG A 100 -17.98 10.92 -9.58
N ALA A 101 -19.16 11.44 -9.20
CA ALA A 101 -19.26 12.70 -8.48
C ALA A 101 -18.59 12.58 -7.08
N PRO A 102 -18.03 13.68 -6.51
CA PRO A 102 -17.29 13.61 -5.26
C PRO A 102 -18.03 12.92 -4.10
N ASP A 103 -19.35 13.13 -3.96
CA ASP A 103 -20.15 12.53 -2.89
C ASP A 103 -20.42 11.03 -3.11
N ASP A 104 -20.38 10.55 -4.35
CA ASP A 104 -20.58 9.13 -4.72
C ASP A 104 -19.29 8.31 -4.63
N ARG A 105 -18.16 8.98 -4.36
CA ARG A 105 -16.86 8.31 -4.18
C ARG A 105 -16.72 7.68 -2.81
N LEU A 106 -17.50 8.09 -1.80
CA LEU A 106 -17.48 7.49 -0.46
C LEU A 106 -18.69 6.60 -0.25
N GLU A 107 -18.49 5.29 -0.32
CA GLU A 107 -19.53 4.31 -0.02
C GLU A 107 -19.45 3.91 1.47
N ALA A 108 -20.57 3.99 2.19
CA ALA A 108 -20.61 3.58 3.59
C ALA A 108 -20.29 2.08 3.75
N ARG A 109 -19.51 1.75 4.78
CA ARG A 109 -19.13 0.37 5.15
C ARG A 109 -19.16 0.22 6.67
N ALA A 110 -19.36 -1.02 7.14
CA ALA A 110 -19.12 -1.35 8.53
C ALA A 110 -17.61 -1.52 8.76
N LEU A 111 -17.10 -1.16 9.94
CA LEU A 111 -15.68 -1.32 10.26
C LEU A 111 -15.19 -2.78 10.14
N SER A 112 -16.09 -3.74 10.24
CA SER A 112 -15.82 -5.18 10.07
C SER A 112 -15.61 -5.60 8.62
N ASP A 113 -16.02 -4.77 7.65
CA ASP A 113 -15.90 -5.10 6.23
C ASP A 113 -14.42 -5.13 5.83
N THR A 114 -14.06 -6.04 4.95
CA THR A 114 -12.65 -6.29 4.59
C THR A 114 -12.07 -5.22 3.67
N ASP A 115 -12.94 -4.45 3.00
CA ASP A 115 -12.64 -3.44 1.99
C ASP A 115 -12.72 -1.99 2.53
N VAL A 116 -12.89 -1.81 3.85
CA VAL A 116 -12.87 -0.48 4.47
C VAL A 116 -11.51 0.17 4.30
N ASN A 117 -11.50 1.37 3.74
CA ASN A 117 -10.27 2.12 3.47
C ASN A 117 -10.38 3.61 3.90
N ALA A 118 -11.56 4.05 4.36
CA ALA A 118 -11.84 5.44 4.68
C ALA A 118 -12.56 5.63 6.02
N ALA A 119 -12.34 6.79 6.62
CA ALA A 119 -13.06 7.23 7.81
C ALA A 119 -13.47 8.70 7.67
N ARG A 120 -14.70 8.99 8.12
CA ARG A 120 -15.27 10.33 8.16
C ARG A 120 -15.48 10.73 9.61
N VAL A 121 -14.95 11.87 10.01
CA VAL A 121 -15.05 12.42 11.36
C VAL A 121 -15.85 13.71 11.32
N GLU A 122 -16.78 13.87 12.26
CA GLU A 122 -17.50 15.12 12.51
C GLU A 122 -17.14 15.64 13.90
N LEU A 123 -16.58 16.85 13.93
CA LEU A 123 -16.26 17.58 15.15
C LEU A 123 -17.21 18.75 15.35
N ALA A 124 -17.51 19.08 16.61
CA ALA A 124 -18.19 20.31 16.97
C ALA A 124 -17.57 20.97 18.21
N GLU A 125 -17.56 22.31 18.22
CA GLU A 125 -17.07 23.14 19.33
C GLU A 125 -18.02 24.33 19.54
N GLU A 126 -18.23 24.75 20.79
CA GLU A 126 -18.90 26.01 21.10
C GLU A 126 -17.88 27.15 21.10
N ALA A 127 -17.99 28.06 20.13
CA ALA A 127 -17.10 29.21 20.01
C ALA A 127 -17.69 30.45 20.68
N PRO A 128 -16.97 31.11 21.60
CA PRO A 128 -17.49 32.29 22.29
C PRO A 128 -17.63 33.49 21.35
N LEU A 129 -18.69 34.27 21.56
CA LEU A 129 -18.91 35.58 20.95
C LEU A 129 -18.39 36.65 21.92
N TYR A 130 -17.44 37.49 21.50
CA TYR A 130 -16.87 38.52 22.38
C TYR A 130 -17.73 39.78 22.40
N PHE A 131 -17.94 40.43 21.26
CA PHE A 131 -18.74 41.65 21.16
C PHE A 131 -20.11 41.38 20.54
N MET A 132 -20.22 40.38 19.68
CA MET A 132 -21.42 39.97 18.94
C MET A 132 -22.56 39.56 19.88
N ARG A 133 -22.25 39.10 21.10
CA ARG A 133 -23.22 38.85 22.19
C ARG A 133 -24.14 40.03 22.51
N SER A 134 -23.73 41.25 22.15
CA SER A 134 -24.53 42.47 22.33
C SER A 134 -25.58 42.65 21.22
N PHE A 135 -25.47 41.87 20.14
CA PHE A 135 -26.31 41.94 18.94
C PHE A 135 -27.13 40.66 18.69
N VAL A 136 -26.78 39.54 19.32
CA VAL A 136 -27.47 38.24 19.21
C VAL A 136 -27.74 37.67 20.58
N ASP A 137 -28.82 36.89 20.69
CA ASP A 137 -29.18 36.17 21.91
C ASP A 137 -28.24 34.96 22.09
N GLY A 138 -27.15 35.15 22.84
CA GLY A 138 -26.21 34.08 23.21
C GLY A 138 -24.77 34.57 23.38
N ASP A 139 -24.03 33.85 24.23
CA ASP A 139 -22.60 34.12 24.47
C ASP A 139 -21.67 33.24 23.61
N SER A 140 -22.21 32.28 22.85
CA SER A 140 -21.47 31.38 21.96
C SER A 140 -22.27 31.05 20.70
N THR A 141 -21.57 30.49 19.71
CA THR A 141 -22.15 29.85 18.53
C THR A 141 -21.51 28.49 18.32
N ARG A 142 -22.30 27.52 17.91
CA ARG A 142 -21.80 26.18 17.56
C ARG A 142 -21.07 26.22 16.23
N LEU A 143 -19.83 25.74 16.21
CA LEU A 143 -19.06 25.47 15.02
C LEU A 143 -19.01 23.96 14.78
N SER A 144 -18.97 23.55 13.53
CA SER A 144 -18.84 22.15 13.13
C SER A 144 -17.83 22.01 12.00
N ALA A 145 -17.06 20.95 12.01
CA ALA A 145 -16.15 20.58 10.94
C ALA A 145 -16.33 19.11 10.60
N THR A 146 -16.20 18.79 9.31
CA THR A 146 -16.26 17.41 8.83
C THR A 146 -15.05 17.15 7.97
N ALA A 147 -14.42 16.01 8.18
CA ALA A 147 -13.28 15.57 7.40
C ALA A 147 -13.44 14.11 7.01
N THR A 148 -13.02 13.77 5.79
CA THR A 148 -12.92 12.39 5.33
C THR A 148 -11.48 12.14 4.94
N ALA A 149 -10.91 11.05 5.44
CA ALA A 149 -9.62 10.55 4.99
C ALA A 149 -9.82 9.17 4.37
N ALA A 150 -8.94 8.80 3.45
CA ALA A 150 -8.86 7.48 2.86
C ALA A 150 -7.38 7.05 2.77
N ARG A 151 -7.13 5.75 2.90
CA ARG A 151 -5.82 5.13 2.77
C ARG A 151 -5.95 3.95 1.84
N PHE A 152 -5.06 3.85 0.86
CA PHE A 152 -5.03 2.75 -0.08
C PHE A 152 -3.84 1.87 0.27
N ASP A 153 -4.14 0.64 0.68
CA ASP A 153 -3.15 -0.34 1.09
C ASP A 153 -2.92 -1.34 -0.02
N MET A 154 -1.72 -1.28 -0.61
CA MET A 154 -1.35 -2.09 -1.76
C MET A 154 0.00 -2.77 -1.50
N ALA A 155 0.22 -3.90 -2.14
CA ALA A 155 1.54 -4.54 -2.18
C ALA A 155 1.80 -5.17 -3.54
N SER A 156 3.05 -5.13 -3.96
CA SER A 156 3.57 -5.95 -5.05
C SER A 156 4.16 -7.24 -4.47
N PHE A 157 3.76 -8.38 -5.02
CA PHE A 157 4.31 -9.67 -4.63
C PHE A 157 4.39 -10.63 -5.82
N SER A 158 5.37 -11.53 -5.77
CA SER A 158 5.56 -12.61 -6.74
C SER A 158 5.54 -13.97 -6.04
N LEU A 159 5.04 -14.97 -6.76
CA LEU A 159 4.93 -16.34 -6.26
C LEU A 159 5.70 -17.29 -7.17
N GLY A 160 6.73 -17.92 -6.59
CA GLY A 160 7.51 -18.97 -7.23
C GLY A 160 7.11 -20.36 -6.76
N SER A 161 7.08 -21.32 -7.68
CA SER A 161 6.97 -22.75 -7.40
C SER A 161 8.17 -23.49 -7.99
N ARG A 162 8.75 -24.45 -7.24
CA ARG A 162 9.87 -25.28 -7.70
C ARG A 162 9.73 -26.75 -7.30
N LEU A 163 9.87 -27.66 -8.26
CA LEU A 163 9.90 -29.11 -8.07
C LEU A 163 11.34 -29.65 -7.92
N ALA A 164 12.30 -29.00 -8.59
CA ALA A 164 13.73 -29.31 -8.50
C ALA A 164 14.54 -28.01 -8.39
N ALA A 165 15.72 -28.07 -7.76
CA ALA A 165 16.65 -26.94 -7.75
C ALA A 165 17.15 -26.68 -9.17
N LEU A 166 17.14 -25.41 -9.59
CA LEU A 166 17.62 -24.99 -10.90
C LEU A 166 19.12 -25.32 -11.01
N GLU A 167 19.49 -26.23 -11.90
CA GLU A 167 20.88 -26.33 -12.38
C GLU A 167 21.07 -25.28 -13.47
N ALA A 168 22.24 -24.61 -13.50
CA ALA A 168 22.57 -23.54 -14.45
C ALA A 168 22.36 -23.94 -15.93
N GLY A 169 22.35 -25.24 -16.25
CA GLY A 169 22.07 -25.76 -17.58
C GLY A 169 20.60 -25.71 -18.00
N LEU A 170 19.64 -25.75 -17.06
CA LEU A 170 18.21 -25.79 -17.39
C LEU A 170 17.71 -24.43 -17.92
N LEU A 171 18.14 -23.33 -17.33
CA LEU A 171 17.74 -21.99 -17.78
C LEU A 171 18.35 -21.67 -19.16
N ASN A 172 19.60 -22.07 -19.40
CA ASN A 172 20.19 -22.01 -20.73
C ASN A 172 19.38 -22.82 -21.75
N ALA A 173 18.88 -24.00 -21.38
CA ALA A 173 18.02 -24.80 -22.26
C ALA A 173 16.68 -24.11 -22.55
N LEU A 174 16.01 -23.56 -21.53
CA LEU A 174 14.74 -22.85 -21.68
C LEU A 174 14.87 -21.56 -22.49
N LEU A 175 15.94 -20.78 -22.26
CA LEU A 175 16.27 -19.59 -23.04
C LEU A 175 16.57 -19.96 -24.48
N SER A 176 17.38 -21.01 -24.68
CA SER A 176 17.72 -21.49 -26.01
C SER A 176 16.48 -21.94 -26.79
N GLU A 177 15.56 -22.62 -26.12
CA GLU A 177 14.30 -23.08 -26.68
C GLU A 177 13.34 -21.93 -27.00
N ALA A 178 13.20 -20.95 -26.10
CA ALA A 178 12.36 -19.78 -26.31
C ALA A 178 12.89 -18.88 -27.45
N LEU A 179 14.22 -18.73 -27.55
CA LEU A 179 14.86 -17.87 -28.53
C LEU A 179 15.17 -18.56 -29.86
N GLY A 180 15.08 -19.89 -29.92
CA GLY A 180 15.47 -20.67 -31.10
C GLY A 180 16.96 -20.64 -31.40
N THR A 181 17.79 -20.22 -30.46
CA THR A 181 19.26 -20.09 -30.58
C THR A 181 19.96 -20.76 -29.41
N SER A 182 21.29 -20.95 -29.45
CA SER A 182 22.01 -21.48 -28.29
C SER A 182 22.44 -20.33 -27.36
N VAL A 183 21.90 -20.32 -26.14
CA VAL A 183 22.27 -19.39 -25.08
C VAL A 183 23.13 -20.11 -24.05
N GLY A 184 24.29 -19.53 -23.71
CA GLY A 184 25.25 -20.10 -22.79
C GLY A 184 25.67 -19.12 -21.70
N LEU A 185 24.77 -18.87 -20.75
CA LEU A 185 25.04 -18.03 -19.57
C LEU A 185 25.83 -18.83 -18.54
N ASP A 186 26.82 -18.19 -17.93
CA ASP A 186 27.53 -18.74 -16.78
C ASP A 186 26.89 -18.28 -15.45
N LEU A 187 27.45 -18.72 -14.32
CA LEU A 187 26.93 -18.34 -13.01
C LEU A 187 27.05 -16.83 -12.74
N LEU A 188 28.10 -16.19 -13.26
CA LEU A 188 28.34 -14.77 -13.06
C LEU A 188 27.33 -13.93 -13.84
N ASP A 189 26.96 -14.36 -15.05
CA ASP A 189 25.89 -13.75 -15.86
C ASP A 189 24.54 -13.80 -15.12
N TYR A 190 24.24 -14.91 -14.44
CA TYR A 190 23.03 -15.05 -13.63
C TYR A 190 23.02 -14.13 -12.42
N GLU A 191 24.13 -14.06 -11.68
CA GLU A 191 24.28 -13.15 -10.54
C GLU A 191 24.15 -11.69 -11.01
N ALA A 192 24.77 -11.33 -12.14
CA ALA A 192 24.66 -9.99 -12.72
C ALA A 192 23.22 -9.63 -13.12
N LEU A 193 22.42 -10.56 -13.65
CA LEU A 193 21.00 -10.33 -13.93
C LEU A 193 20.14 -10.29 -12.66
N ALA A 194 20.50 -11.06 -11.63
CA ALA A 194 19.77 -11.13 -10.38
C ALA A 194 19.99 -9.88 -9.51
N ASP A 195 21.20 -9.31 -9.54
CA ASP A 195 21.60 -8.16 -8.74
C ASP A 195 21.13 -6.81 -9.33
N VAL A 196 20.68 -6.80 -10.58
CA VAL A 196 20.16 -5.60 -11.24
C VAL A 196 18.70 -5.40 -10.87
N ASP A 197 18.46 -4.46 -9.96
CA ASP A 197 17.13 -3.95 -9.61
C ASP A 197 16.65 -2.99 -10.70
N VAL A 198 15.58 -3.36 -11.40
CA VAL A 198 14.92 -2.57 -12.45
C VAL A 198 13.73 -1.84 -11.86
N ASP A 199 13.71 -0.53 -12.02
CA ASP A 199 12.55 0.31 -11.73
C ASP A 199 11.43 0.01 -12.74
N LEU A 200 10.25 -0.36 -12.23
CA LEU A 200 9.16 -0.85 -13.06
C LEU A 200 8.58 0.25 -13.95
N LEU A 201 8.54 1.49 -13.45
CA LEU A 201 8.10 2.65 -14.23
C LEU A 201 9.02 2.86 -15.44
N THR A 202 10.33 2.95 -15.20
CA THR A 202 11.34 3.15 -16.23
C THR A 202 11.32 2.02 -17.27
N PHE A 203 11.12 0.78 -16.83
CA PHE A 203 10.96 -0.37 -17.72
C PHE A 203 9.73 -0.25 -18.63
N ILE A 204 8.56 0.09 -18.07
CA ILE A 204 7.33 0.23 -18.85
C ILE A 204 7.42 1.41 -19.83
N GLU A 205 8.03 2.54 -19.44
CA GLU A 205 8.28 3.67 -20.33
C GLU A 205 9.20 3.29 -21.51
N ALA A 206 10.29 2.57 -21.22
CA ALA A 206 11.18 2.06 -22.26
C ALA A 206 10.47 1.08 -23.20
N LEU A 207 9.62 0.21 -22.66
CA LEU A 207 8.81 -0.73 -23.43
C LEU A 207 7.80 -0.01 -24.33
N ALA A 208 7.09 0.98 -23.81
CA ALA A 208 6.13 1.79 -24.57
C ALA A 208 6.80 2.48 -25.78
N ILE A 209 8.02 3.00 -25.60
CA ILE A 209 8.80 3.61 -26.69
C ILE A 209 9.15 2.56 -27.76
N ARG A 210 9.55 1.34 -27.36
CA ARG A 210 9.90 0.27 -28.31
C ARG A 210 8.70 -0.23 -29.09
N LEU A 211 7.54 -0.28 -28.46
CA LEU A 211 6.27 -0.68 -29.09
C LEU A 211 5.61 0.44 -29.91
N ASP A 212 6.26 1.60 -30.05
CA ASP A 212 5.74 2.80 -30.75
C ASP A 212 4.35 3.25 -30.24
N LEU A 213 4.11 3.08 -28.94
CA LEU A 213 2.86 3.45 -28.27
C LEU A 213 2.87 4.96 -27.97
N THR A 214 2.00 5.73 -28.65
CA THR A 214 1.90 7.19 -28.50
C THR A 214 0.67 7.59 -27.69
N ALA A 215 0.86 8.39 -26.63
CA ALA A 215 -0.21 8.91 -25.75
C ALA A 215 -1.07 7.82 -25.09
N VAL A 216 -0.41 6.89 -24.39
CA VAL A 216 -0.99 5.67 -23.84
C VAL A 216 -0.93 5.72 -22.30
N ASP A 217 -2.03 5.41 -21.61
CA ASP A 217 -2.03 5.26 -20.15
C ASP A 217 -1.27 3.96 -19.78
N TYR A 218 -0.64 3.86 -18.61
CA TYR A 218 0.16 2.67 -18.26
C TYR A 218 -0.62 1.35 -18.36
N ARG A 219 -1.93 1.39 -18.10
CA ARG A 219 -2.82 0.24 -18.25
C ARG A 219 -2.84 -0.29 -19.68
N ASP A 220 -2.81 0.60 -20.66
CA ASP A 220 -2.85 0.23 -22.06
C ASP A 220 -1.51 -0.38 -22.51
N VAL A 221 -0.38 0.05 -21.93
CA VAL A 221 0.92 -0.61 -22.13
C VAL A 221 0.92 -2.02 -21.54
N LEU A 222 0.32 -2.23 -20.36
CA LEU A 222 0.20 -3.55 -19.75
C LEU A 222 -0.73 -4.50 -20.52
N MET A 223 -1.62 -3.98 -21.36
CA MET A 223 -2.48 -4.79 -22.24
C MET A 223 -1.86 -4.99 -23.63
N ALA A 224 -0.67 -4.43 -23.89
CA ALA A 224 -0.01 -4.57 -25.17
C ALA A 224 0.67 -5.95 -25.29
N GLU A 225 0.88 -6.33 -26.55
CA GLU A 225 1.63 -7.49 -26.95
C GLU A 225 3.09 -7.07 -27.21
N ALA A 226 4.05 -7.78 -26.61
CA ALA A 226 5.48 -7.56 -26.80
C ALA A 226 6.18 -8.88 -27.12
N ASP A 227 7.30 -8.83 -27.84
CA ASP A 227 8.16 -10.01 -27.97
C ASP A 227 9.32 -9.97 -26.96
N LEU A 228 10.08 -11.06 -26.90
CA LEU A 228 11.19 -11.18 -25.96
C LEU A 228 12.34 -10.18 -26.27
N ALA A 229 12.47 -9.73 -27.51
CA ALA A 229 13.44 -8.71 -27.91
C ALA A 229 12.99 -7.32 -27.44
N ASP A 230 11.70 -7.01 -27.51
CA ASP A 230 11.14 -5.78 -26.95
C ASP A 230 11.41 -5.70 -25.44
N ILE A 231 11.19 -6.79 -24.70
CA ILE A 231 11.44 -6.87 -23.26
C ILE A 231 12.93 -6.75 -22.93
N ALA A 232 13.79 -7.56 -23.57
CA ALA A 232 15.24 -7.50 -23.33
C ALA A 232 15.80 -6.12 -23.67
N GLY A 233 15.23 -5.51 -24.71
CA GLY A 233 15.46 -4.15 -25.10
C GLY A 233 15.08 -3.11 -24.06
N ALA A 234 13.86 -3.17 -23.56
CA ALA A 234 13.38 -2.28 -22.52
C ALA A 234 14.21 -2.43 -21.23
N LEU A 235 14.64 -3.65 -20.89
CA LEU A 235 15.57 -3.91 -19.79
C LEU A 235 16.93 -3.24 -20.01
N LEU A 236 17.46 -3.26 -21.24
CA LEU A 236 18.71 -2.55 -21.56
C LEU A 236 18.56 -1.04 -21.42
N ASP A 237 17.47 -0.50 -21.94
CA ASP A 237 17.21 0.94 -21.93
C ASP A 237 16.94 1.46 -20.51
N ALA A 238 16.28 0.66 -19.66
CA ALA A 238 15.98 1.01 -18.27
C ALA A 238 17.19 0.95 -17.33
N ASN A 239 18.19 0.10 -17.61
CA ASN A 239 19.34 -0.11 -16.71
C ASN A 239 20.56 0.77 -17.02
N GLY A 240 20.60 1.41 -18.19
CA GLY A 240 21.72 2.28 -18.59
C GLY A 240 23.08 1.55 -18.73
N PRO A 241 24.18 2.31 -18.93
CA PRO A 241 25.50 1.74 -19.19
C PRO A 241 26.10 1.13 -17.90
N GLY A 242 26.03 -0.20 -17.78
CA GLY A 242 26.56 -0.95 -16.63
C GLY A 242 25.80 -2.23 -16.29
N GLY A 243 24.62 -2.44 -16.87
CA GLY A 243 23.86 -3.69 -16.74
C GLY A 243 24.48 -4.86 -17.52
N PRO A 244 23.89 -6.06 -17.45
CA PRO A 244 24.30 -7.26 -18.19
C PRO A 244 23.99 -7.13 -19.69
N VAL A 245 24.68 -6.18 -20.33
CA VAL A 245 24.48 -5.79 -21.73
C VAL A 245 24.70 -6.98 -22.66
N ASP A 246 25.72 -7.79 -22.40
CA ASP A 246 26.07 -8.92 -23.24
C ASP A 246 24.97 -9.99 -23.27
N VAL A 247 24.34 -10.27 -22.13
CA VAL A 247 23.26 -11.25 -22.02
C VAL A 247 21.99 -10.76 -22.71
N LEU A 248 21.56 -9.53 -22.41
CA LEU A 248 20.36 -8.96 -23.02
C LEU A 248 20.56 -8.74 -24.53
N THR A 249 21.78 -8.45 -24.98
CA THR A 249 22.13 -8.39 -26.40
C THR A 249 22.07 -9.77 -27.07
N ALA A 250 22.44 -10.84 -26.38
CA ALA A 250 22.26 -12.20 -26.90
C ALA A 250 20.78 -12.55 -27.09
N VAL A 251 19.91 -12.11 -26.16
CA VAL A 251 18.44 -12.25 -26.26
C VAL A 251 17.89 -11.44 -27.43
N LEU A 252 18.33 -10.18 -27.60
CA LEU A 252 17.95 -9.33 -28.75
C LEU A 252 18.30 -9.92 -30.12
N ASN A 253 19.38 -10.70 -30.19
CA ASN A 253 19.82 -11.34 -31.42
C ASN A 253 19.18 -12.72 -31.65
N GLY A 254 18.26 -13.14 -30.78
CA GLY A 254 17.45 -14.35 -30.96
C GLY A 254 16.55 -14.24 -32.19
N THR A 255 16.17 -15.40 -32.74
CA THR A 255 15.27 -15.48 -33.90
C THR A 255 13.84 -15.89 -33.53
N GLY A 256 13.61 -16.27 -32.27
CA GLY A 256 12.30 -16.58 -31.73
C GLY A 256 11.46 -15.31 -31.55
N SER A 257 10.36 -15.21 -32.31
CA SER A 257 9.32 -14.19 -32.12
C SER A 257 8.12 -14.87 -31.48
N ALA A 258 8.14 -14.95 -30.16
CA ALA A 258 7.00 -15.37 -29.37
C ALA A 258 6.41 -14.13 -28.71
N VAL A 259 5.19 -13.80 -29.12
CA VAL A 259 4.44 -12.67 -28.59
C VAL A 259 3.89 -13.06 -27.22
N LEU A 260 4.06 -12.18 -26.24
CA LEU A 260 3.50 -12.33 -24.91
C LEU A 260 2.65 -11.10 -24.54
N ASP A 261 1.56 -11.39 -23.85
CA ASP A 261 0.71 -10.38 -23.24
C ASP A 261 1.38 -9.88 -21.96
N ILE A 262 1.68 -8.58 -21.89
CA ILE A 262 2.39 -7.96 -20.75
C ILE A 262 1.59 -8.11 -19.44
N SER A 263 0.26 -8.27 -19.51
CA SER A 263 -0.58 -8.48 -18.34
C SER A 263 -0.28 -9.80 -17.62
N ARG A 264 0.29 -10.79 -18.33
CA ARG A 264 0.79 -12.04 -17.73
C ARG A 264 2.10 -11.85 -16.97
N LEU A 265 2.87 -10.80 -17.29
CA LEU A 265 4.10 -10.45 -16.59
C LEU A 265 3.79 -9.65 -15.32
N ILE A 266 3.03 -8.56 -15.48
CA ILE A 266 2.64 -7.65 -14.40
C ILE A 266 1.12 -7.55 -14.39
N MET A 267 0.51 -8.11 -13.34
CA MET A 267 -0.93 -8.05 -13.13
C MET A 267 -1.25 -6.96 -12.12
N ILE A 268 -2.31 -6.19 -12.39
CA ILE A 268 -2.90 -5.26 -11.43
C ILE A 268 -4.24 -5.84 -11.01
N ASP A 269 -4.40 -6.11 -9.71
CA ASP A 269 -5.63 -6.63 -9.13
C ASP A 269 -6.39 -5.51 -8.42
N GLY A 270 -7.42 -4.98 -9.08
CA GLY A 270 -8.36 -3.99 -8.56
C GLY A 270 -8.34 -2.64 -9.28
N ASP A 271 -9.54 -2.08 -9.49
CA ASP A 271 -9.72 -0.81 -10.21
C ASP A 271 -9.08 0.39 -9.49
N ASP A 272 -9.13 0.43 -8.16
CA ASP A 272 -8.50 1.49 -7.36
C ASP A 272 -6.96 1.44 -7.43
N VAL A 273 -6.39 0.25 -7.62
CA VAL A 273 -4.94 0.05 -7.83
C VAL A 273 -4.55 0.53 -9.22
N ALA A 274 -5.34 0.17 -10.23
CA ALA A 274 -5.13 0.63 -11.60
C ALA A 274 -5.19 2.16 -11.73
N ALA A 275 -6.07 2.82 -10.98
CA ALA A 275 -6.18 4.29 -10.96
C ALA A 275 -5.00 5.00 -10.26
N GLN A 276 -4.16 4.28 -9.52
CA GLN A 276 -3.01 4.81 -8.78
C GLN A 276 -1.67 4.28 -9.30
N ILE A 277 -1.70 3.55 -10.42
CA ILE A 277 -0.53 2.83 -10.90
C ILE A 277 0.65 3.78 -11.14
N ASP A 278 0.40 4.98 -11.68
CA ASP A 278 1.40 6.02 -11.94
C ASP A 278 2.17 6.46 -10.67
N ASP A 279 1.46 6.55 -9.54
CA ASP A 279 2.04 6.93 -8.25
C ASP A 279 2.84 5.77 -7.62
N ILE A 280 2.54 4.52 -7.99
CA ILE A 280 3.07 3.30 -7.36
C ILE A 280 4.23 2.69 -8.15
N LEU A 281 4.17 2.73 -9.49
CA LEU A 281 5.18 2.12 -10.37
C LEU A 281 6.62 2.56 -10.04
N PRO A 282 6.92 3.84 -9.74
CA PRO A 282 8.29 4.24 -9.38
C PRO A 282 8.78 3.70 -8.03
N GLU A 283 7.89 3.13 -7.20
CA GLU A 283 8.26 2.50 -5.94
C GLU A 283 8.51 0.98 -6.08
N ILE A 284 8.19 0.39 -7.25
CA ILE A 284 8.32 -1.05 -7.48
C ILE A 284 9.64 -1.34 -8.19
N THR A 285 10.50 -2.09 -7.50
CA THR A 285 11.75 -2.63 -8.08
C THR A 285 11.68 -4.14 -8.26
N VAL A 286 12.18 -4.61 -9.41
CA VAL A 286 12.15 -6.02 -9.82
C VAL A 286 13.50 -6.40 -10.42
N SER A 287 14.05 -7.58 -10.11
CA SER A 287 15.31 -7.97 -10.73
C SER A 287 15.16 -8.25 -12.23
N ALA A 288 16.15 -7.85 -13.03
CA ALA A 288 16.15 -8.11 -14.48
C ALA A 288 16.01 -9.62 -14.79
N LEU A 289 16.64 -10.48 -13.97
CA LEU A 289 16.50 -11.93 -14.08
C LEU A 289 15.04 -12.39 -13.90
N ASP A 290 14.28 -11.79 -12.99
CA ASP A 290 12.90 -12.20 -12.71
C ASP A 290 12.00 -11.85 -13.89
N ILE A 291 12.15 -10.65 -14.47
CA ILE A 291 11.43 -10.22 -15.68
C ILE A 291 11.74 -11.15 -16.84
N LEU A 292 13.02 -11.49 -17.05
CA LEU A 292 13.44 -12.36 -18.13
C LEU A 292 12.91 -13.80 -17.96
N MET A 293 13.06 -14.38 -16.76
CA MET A 293 12.56 -15.72 -16.46
C MET A 293 11.03 -15.80 -16.59
N ALA A 294 10.33 -14.75 -16.17
CA ALA A 294 8.88 -14.67 -16.31
C ALA A 294 8.46 -14.65 -17.78
N SER A 295 9.14 -13.84 -18.59
CA SER A 295 8.88 -13.73 -20.04
C SER A 295 9.12 -15.06 -20.75
N VAL A 296 10.24 -15.72 -20.46
CA VAL A 296 10.56 -17.06 -20.99
C VAL A 296 9.55 -18.11 -20.53
N GLY A 297 9.09 -18.04 -19.28
CA GLY A 297 8.06 -18.91 -18.74
C GLY A 297 6.74 -18.76 -19.50
N ILE A 298 6.32 -17.52 -19.78
CA ILE A 298 5.10 -17.22 -20.53
C ILE A 298 5.20 -17.72 -21.97
N VAL A 299 6.32 -17.48 -22.64
CA VAL A 299 6.58 -17.94 -24.03
C VAL A 299 6.53 -19.46 -24.14
N ASN A 300 7.01 -20.18 -23.13
CA ASN A 300 7.04 -21.63 -23.13
C ASN A 300 5.75 -22.28 -22.58
N ALA A 301 4.84 -21.51 -21.97
CA ALA A 301 3.67 -22.01 -21.25
C ALA A 301 2.67 -22.79 -22.12
N ASP A 302 2.53 -22.42 -23.39
CA ASP A 302 1.58 -23.03 -24.34
C ASP A 302 2.13 -24.29 -25.04
N ARG A 303 3.26 -24.84 -24.59
CA ARG A 303 3.83 -26.07 -25.16
C ARG A 303 3.24 -27.29 -24.48
N TYR A 304 2.30 -27.94 -25.17
CA TYR A 304 1.67 -29.19 -24.74
C TYR A 304 2.49 -30.40 -25.17
N VAL A 305 2.68 -31.35 -24.26
CA VAL A 305 2.99 -32.74 -24.64
C VAL A 305 1.67 -33.51 -24.61
N GLN A 306 1.06 -33.67 -25.78
CA GLN A 306 -0.11 -34.51 -25.95
C GLN A 306 0.33 -35.94 -26.23
N THR A 307 -0.26 -36.91 -25.54
CA THR A 307 -0.03 -38.33 -25.81
C THR A 307 -1.31 -39.10 -25.58
N ASP A 308 -1.75 -39.81 -26.60
CA ASP A 308 -2.87 -40.76 -26.48
C ASP A 308 -2.37 -41.98 -25.70
N LEU A 309 -2.70 -42.06 -24.42
CA LEU A 309 -2.34 -43.23 -23.62
C LEU A 309 -3.33 -44.36 -23.95
N ALA A 310 -2.88 -45.35 -24.70
CA ALA A 310 -3.61 -46.59 -24.94
C ALA A 310 -3.62 -47.50 -23.69
N LEU A 311 -4.12 -46.99 -22.56
CA LEU A 311 -4.35 -47.74 -21.34
C LEU A 311 -5.80 -48.22 -21.31
N THR A 312 -6.02 -49.54 -21.37
CA THR A 312 -7.35 -50.11 -21.20
C THR A 312 -7.69 -50.18 -19.71
N VAL A 313 -8.42 -49.20 -19.20
CA VAL A 313 -8.92 -49.18 -17.82
C VAL A 313 -10.40 -49.59 -17.82
N PRO A 314 -10.80 -50.64 -17.07
CA PRO A 314 -12.20 -51.04 -16.98
C PRO A 314 -13.12 -49.88 -16.58
N GLY A 315 -14.17 -49.62 -17.35
CA GLY A 315 -15.12 -48.53 -17.12
C GLY A 315 -14.74 -47.19 -17.78
N LEU A 316 -13.61 -47.11 -18.48
CA LEU A 316 -13.23 -45.96 -19.32
C LEU A 316 -13.21 -46.39 -20.79
N THR A 317 -13.81 -45.57 -21.66
CA THR A 317 -13.89 -45.78 -23.11
C THR A 317 -12.78 -45.06 -23.87
N ALA A 318 -12.36 -43.89 -23.37
CA ALA A 318 -11.21 -43.15 -23.87
C ALA A 318 -10.51 -42.38 -22.73
N ILE A 319 -9.20 -42.19 -22.87
CA ILE A 319 -8.36 -41.42 -21.95
C ILE A 319 -7.42 -40.58 -22.81
N ASP A 320 -7.65 -39.27 -22.83
CA ASP A 320 -6.75 -38.32 -23.50
C ASP A 320 -5.92 -37.60 -22.43
N LEU A 321 -4.59 -37.66 -22.58
CA LEU A 321 -3.65 -37.03 -21.66
C LEU A 321 -2.98 -35.83 -22.34
N ALA A 322 -3.17 -34.66 -21.75
CA ALA A 322 -2.43 -33.46 -22.09
C ALA A 322 -1.58 -33.02 -20.89
N LEU A 323 -0.27 -32.98 -21.06
CA LEU A 323 0.68 -32.43 -20.10
C LEU A 323 1.06 -31.01 -20.53
N VAL A 324 0.92 -30.06 -19.61
CA VAL A 324 1.29 -28.65 -19.79
C VAL A 324 2.37 -28.31 -18.77
N ILE A 325 3.44 -27.65 -19.21
CA ILE A 325 4.56 -27.25 -18.34
C ILE A 325 4.57 -25.72 -18.25
N GLY A 326 4.61 -25.18 -17.04
CA GLY A 326 4.94 -23.77 -16.80
C GLY A 326 3.81 -22.74 -16.97
N GLU A 327 2.56 -23.16 -17.20
CA GLU A 327 1.45 -22.21 -17.36
C GLU A 327 0.90 -21.73 -16.00
N ARG A 328 0.81 -20.40 -15.82
CA ARG A 328 0.07 -19.78 -14.71
C ARG A 328 -1.42 -19.66 -15.05
N PRO A 329 -2.33 -19.63 -14.06
CA PRO A 329 -3.73 -19.27 -14.31
C PRO A 329 -3.83 -17.92 -15.05
N ALA A 330 -4.87 -17.76 -15.86
CA ALA A 330 -5.13 -16.51 -16.59
C ALA A 330 -5.19 -15.29 -15.66
N ASP A 331 -5.65 -15.48 -14.42
CA ASP A 331 -5.77 -14.44 -13.39
C ASP A 331 -4.58 -14.44 -12.40
N SER A 332 -3.38 -14.79 -12.86
CA SER A 332 -2.17 -14.74 -12.02
C SER A 332 -0.94 -14.32 -12.83
N GLY A 333 -0.56 -13.06 -12.67
CA GLY A 333 0.70 -12.53 -13.20
C GLY A 333 1.94 -13.08 -12.49
N TRP A 334 3.12 -12.80 -13.05
CA TRP A 334 4.39 -13.08 -12.34
C TRP A 334 4.61 -12.17 -11.16
N ILE A 335 4.29 -10.89 -11.37
CA ILE A 335 4.24 -9.88 -10.34
C ILE A 335 2.80 -9.43 -10.30
N THR A 336 2.23 -9.37 -9.12
CA THR A 336 0.89 -8.81 -8.95
C THR A 336 0.95 -7.69 -7.96
N VAL A 337 0.37 -6.56 -8.35
CA VAL A 337 0.14 -5.41 -7.50
C VAL A 337 -1.34 -5.42 -7.15
N GLY A 338 -1.65 -5.44 -5.86
CA GLY A 338 -3.05 -5.50 -5.45
C GLY A 338 -3.28 -5.16 -3.99
N GLU A 339 -4.55 -4.99 -3.63
CA GLU A 339 -4.99 -4.74 -2.26
C GLU A 339 -5.07 -6.05 -1.45
N ARG A 340 -5.41 -5.93 -0.16
CA ARG A 340 -5.75 -7.09 0.67
C ARG A 340 -6.83 -7.95 -0.01
N GLY A 341 -6.59 -9.25 -0.11
CA GLY A 341 -7.46 -10.22 -0.79
C GLY A 341 -6.88 -10.73 -2.10
N THR A 342 -5.94 -10.00 -2.70
CA THR A 342 -5.22 -10.39 -3.91
C THR A 342 -4.62 -11.78 -3.74
N THR A 343 -4.81 -12.64 -4.74
CA THR A 343 -4.37 -14.04 -4.70
C THR A 343 -3.54 -14.38 -5.93
N LEU A 344 -2.36 -14.95 -5.71
CA LEU A 344 -1.53 -15.52 -6.76
C LEU A 344 -1.58 -17.03 -6.67
N HIS A 345 -1.60 -17.65 -7.84
CA HIS A 345 -1.43 -19.09 -7.97
C HIS A 345 -0.40 -19.40 -9.06
N THR A 346 0.42 -20.41 -8.82
CA THR A 346 1.42 -20.90 -9.78
C THR A 346 1.48 -22.42 -9.69
N ALA A 347 1.78 -23.07 -10.82
CA ALA A 347 2.05 -24.49 -10.89
C ALA A 347 3.17 -24.72 -11.91
N GLN A 348 4.10 -25.63 -11.61
CA GLN A 348 5.16 -25.95 -12.58
C GLN A 348 4.68 -26.90 -13.67
N THR A 349 3.73 -27.77 -13.34
CA THR A 349 3.24 -28.78 -14.27
C THR A 349 1.76 -29.00 -14.02
N ARG A 350 0.99 -28.99 -15.11
CA ARG A 350 -0.44 -29.28 -15.11
C ARG A 350 -0.69 -30.50 -15.98
N LEU A 351 -1.43 -31.45 -15.44
CA LEU A 351 -1.90 -32.62 -16.17
C LEU A 351 -3.40 -32.48 -16.36
N LYS A 352 -3.84 -32.42 -17.61
CA LYS A 352 -5.24 -32.51 -17.98
C LYS A 352 -5.50 -33.92 -18.50
N LEU A 353 -6.38 -34.64 -17.82
CA LEU A 353 -6.91 -35.93 -18.26
C LEU A 353 -8.35 -35.73 -18.71
N GLU A 354 -8.66 -36.02 -19.96
CA GLU A 354 -10.04 -36.12 -20.41
C GLU A 354 -10.46 -37.59 -20.36
N LEU A 355 -11.42 -37.89 -19.49
CA LEU A 355 -11.90 -39.25 -19.25
C LEU A 355 -13.30 -39.41 -19.85
N LEU A 356 -13.44 -40.34 -20.78
CA LEU A 356 -14.74 -40.72 -21.30
C LEU A 356 -15.20 -42.01 -20.59
N LEU A 357 -16.17 -41.90 -19.70
CA LEU A 357 -16.65 -43.02 -18.88
C LEU A 357 -17.64 -43.89 -19.64
N ASP A 358 -17.59 -45.20 -19.38
CA ASP A 358 -18.56 -46.17 -19.89
C ASP A 358 -19.94 -45.92 -19.23
N PRO A 359 -21.00 -45.70 -20.03
CA PRO A 359 -22.38 -45.57 -19.56
C PRO A 359 -22.84 -46.64 -18.57
N SER A 360 -22.34 -47.86 -18.71
CA SER A 360 -22.72 -48.99 -17.87
C SER A 360 -22.40 -48.79 -16.39
N LEU A 361 -21.43 -47.93 -16.05
CA LEU A 361 -21.09 -47.57 -14.67
C LEU A 361 -22.23 -46.86 -13.92
N LEU A 362 -23.11 -46.17 -14.64
CA LEU A 362 -24.21 -45.38 -14.07
C LEU A 362 -25.58 -46.06 -14.19
N SER A 363 -25.63 -47.19 -14.90
CA SER A 363 -26.86 -47.96 -15.13
C SER A 363 -27.57 -48.42 -13.83
N GLY A 364 -26.81 -48.59 -12.74
CA GLY A 364 -27.34 -48.94 -11.41
C GLY A 364 -28.05 -47.80 -10.67
N LEU A 365 -27.95 -46.56 -11.16
CA LEU A 365 -28.58 -45.37 -10.57
C LEU A 365 -29.92 -45.00 -11.24
N GLY A 366 -30.39 -45.78 -12.22
CA GLY A 366 -31.64 -45.51 -12.94
C GLY A 366 -31.56 -44.31 -13.89
N LEU A 367 -30.34 -43.90 -14.28
CA LEU A 367 -30.08 -42.81 -15.21
C LEU A 367 -29.60 -43.37 -16.55
N ASP A 368 -30.33 -43.11 -17.63
CA ASP A 368 -29.88 -43.39 -19.01
C ASP A 368 -28.97 -42.26 -19.49
N VAL A 369 -27.65 -42.45 -19.38
CA VAL A 369 -26.65 -41.47 -19.81
C VAL A 369 -25.84 -42.05 -20.96
N ALA A 370 -25.82 -41.38 -22.13
CA ALA A 370 -25.17 -41.91 -23.34
C ALA A 370 -23.63 -41.84 -23.32
N SER A 371 -23.06 -40.87 -22.61
CA SER A 371 -21.63 -40.74 -22.33
C SER A 371 -21.42 -39.78 -21.16
N VAL A 372 -20.37 -39.99 -20.37
CA VAL A 372 -19.94 -39.02 -19.35
C VAL A 372 -18.51 -38.61 -19.62
N HIS A 373 -18.34 -37.32 -19.90
CA HIS A 373 -17.04 -36.70 -20.11
C HIS A 373 -16.59 -36.02 -18.80
N LEU A 374 -15.49 -36.52 -18.22
CA LEU A 374 -14.94 -36.04 -16.97
C LEU A 374 -13.52 -35.49 -17.21
N PRO A 375 -13.34 -34.17 -17.33
CA PRO A 375 -12.01 -33.57 -17.32
C PRO A 375 -11.46 -33.52 -15.89
N VAL A 376 -10.26 -34.06 -15.69
CA VAL A 376 -9.53 -34.04 -14.43
C VAL A 376 -8.26 -33.21 -14.61
N TYR A 377 -8.06 -32.23 -13.73
CA TYR A 377 -6.87 -31.38 -13.72
C TYR A 377 -6.05 -31.67 -12.47
N ILE A 378 -4.74 -31.90 -12.65
CA ILE A 378 -3.80 -32.16 -11.57
C ILE A 378 -2.66 -31.15 -11.71
N GLU A 379 -2.39 -30.41 -10.63
CA GLU A 379 -1.26 -29.49 -10.57
C GLU A 379 -0.15 -30.10 -9.72
N ILE A 380 1.09 -30.01 -10.21
CA ILE A 380 2.28 -30.53 -9.54
C ILE A 380 3.20 -29.35 -9.23
N ALA A 381 3.75 -29.35 -8.02
CA ALA A 381 4.47 -28.20 -7.46
C ALA A 381 3.64 -26.92 -7.60
N SER A 382 2.39 -26.95 -7.14
CA SER A 382 1.54 -25.78 -7.07
C SER A 382 1.84 -24.95 -5.83
N ALA A 383 1.61 -23.64 -5.93
CA ALA A 383 1.62 -22.74 -4.80
C ALA A 383 0.45 -21.77 -4.93
N THR A 384 -0.16 -21.43 -3.80
CA THR A 384 -1.16 -20.35 -3.73
C THR A 384 -0.83 -19.46 -2.55
N ALA A 385 -0.83 -18.14 -2.79
CA ALA A 385 -0.62 -17.13 -1.76
C ALA A 385 -1.69 -16.06 -1.87
N THR A 386 -2.35 -15.76 -0.76
CA THR A 386 -3.32 -14.66 -0.66
C THR A 386 -2.81 -13.59 0.30
N LEU A 387 -2.83 -12.33 -0.11
CA LEU A 387 -2.49 -11.19 0.74
C LEU A 387 -3.59 -10.99 1.79
N SER A 388 -3.33 -11.40 3.02
CA SER A 388 -4.34 -11.47 4.08
C SER A 388 -4.42 -10.22 4.96
N ALA A 389 -3.32 -9.50 5.10
CA ALA A 389 -3.25 -8.22 5.82
C ALA A 389 -2.07 -7.38 5.32
N LEU A 390 -2.24 -6.06 5.37
CA LEU A 390 -1.19 -5.07 5.21
C LEU A 390 -1.17 -4.20 6.46
N ASN A 391 0.02 -3.98 7.02
CA ASN A 391 0.19 -3.13 8.17
C ASN A 391 1.27 -2.10 7.88
N CYS A 392 0.86 -0.95 7.34
CA CYS A 392 1.72 0.22 7.23
C CYS A 392 1.49 1.10 8.47
N SER A 393 2.55 1.25 9.27
CA SER A 393 2.55 2.20 10.38
C SER A 393 3.06 3.55 9.90
N ALA A 394 2.47 4.64 10.40
CA ALA A 394 2.88 6.00 10.08
C ALA A 394 4.26 6.41 10.64
N SER A 395 4.97 5.52 11.35
CA SER A 395 6.28 5.82 11.95
C SER A 395 7.44 5.76 10.95
N SER A 396 7.24 5.16 9.78
CA SER A 396 8.21 5.12 8.68
C SER A 396 7.50 4.76 7.38
N ALA A 397 7.74 5.50 6.30
CA ALA A 397 7.27 5.15 4.95
C ALA A 397 7.67 3.70 4.55
N ASP A 398 8.77 3.21 5.12
CA ASP A 398 9.38 1.92 4.82
C ASP A 398 8.90 0.77 5.74
N GLY A 399 7.88 1.03 6.59
CA GLY A 399 7.44 0.14 7.67
C GLY A 399 6.28 -0.79 7.35
N CYS A 400 5.88 -0.91 6.07
CA CYS A 400 4.77 -1.75 5.65
C CYS A 400 5.14 -3.25 5.73
N GLY A 401 4.40 -4.01 6.55
CA GLY A 401 4.48 -5.47 6.59
C GLY A 401 3.26 -6.14 5.96
N GLY A 402 3.48 -7.08 5.03
CA GLY A 402 2.43 -7.93 4.46
C GLY A 402 2.34 -9.28 5.17
N GLN A 403 1.12 -9.76 5.44
CA GLN A 403 0.87 -11.12 5.91
C GLN A 403 0.20 -11.93 4.80
N PHE A 404 0.75 -13.10 4.50
CA PHE A 404 0.23 -13.99 3.47
C PHE A 404 -0.41 -15.24 4.07
N ARG A 405 -1.48 -15.72 3.45
CA ARG A 405 -2.09 -17.02 3.74
C ARG A 405 -1.76 -17.99 2.60
N HIS A 406 -1.20 -19.14 2.96
CA HIS A 406 -0.88 -20.22 2.02
C HIS A 406 -1.88 -21.37 2.17
N ARG A 407 -2.23 -22.02 1.06
CA ARG A 407 -3.19 -23.15 1.04
C ARG A 407 -2.51 -24.51 1.31
N ASP A 408 -1.21 -24.63 1.07
CA ASP A 408 -0.43 -25.85 1.30
C ASP A 408 0.55 -25.73 2.48
N ARG A 409 0.51 -26.69 3.42
CA ARG A 409 1.33 -26.74 4.64
C ARG A 409 2.84 -26.99 4.41
N SER A 410 3.28 -27.19 3.17
CA SER A 410 4.71 -27.31 2.81
C SER A 410 5.39 -25.95 2.63
N ALA A 411 4.64 -24.84 2.62
CA ALA A 411 5.12 -23.48 2.36
C ALA A 411 5.60 -22.71 3.61
N ASP A 412 6.03 -23.38 4.69
CA ASP A 412 6.48 -22.76 5.96
C ASP A 412 7.83 -21.99 5.85
N ARG A 413 8.26 -21.59 4.65
CA ARG A 413 9.56 -20.93 4.43
C ARG A 413 9.51 -19.41 4.19
N CYS A 414 8.31 -18.80 4.16
CA CYS A 414 8.19 -17.33 4.26
C CYS A 414 8.56 -16.79 5.65
N ASP A 415 8.44 -17.61 6.71
CA ASP A 415 8.69 -17.21 8.12
C ASP A 415 10.14 -16.83 8.45
N ARG A 416 11.06 -16.97 7.50
CA ARG A 416 12.49 -16.66 7.67
C ARG A 416 12.93 -15.35 7.00
N HIS A 417 12.07 -14.69 6.21
CA HIS A 417 12.40 -13.39 5.61
C HIS A 417 12.07 -12.26 6.60
N PRO A 418 12.98 -11.29 6.86
CA PRO A 418 12.73 -10.17 7.77
C PRO A 418 11.45 -9.39 7.43
N CYS A 419 11.13 -9.24 6.15
CA CYS A 419 9.93 -8.54 5.67
C CYS A 419 8.60 -9.31 5.93
N CYS A 420 8.63 -10.59 6.32
CA CYS A 420 7.43 -11.40 6.60
C CYS A 420 7.10 -11.51 8.11
N ARG A 421 7.99 -11.07 9.01
CA ARG A 421 7.74 -11.14 10.46
C ARG A 421 7.16 -9.83 11.00
N GLY A 422 5.84 -9.76 11.11
CA GLY A 422 5.20 -8.78 11.99
C GLY A 422 5.54 -9.06 13.46
N VAL A 423 6.21 -8.13 14.13
CA VAL A 423 6.51 -8.23 15.56
C VAL A 423 5.22 -7.96 16.37
N PRO A 424 4.74 -8.87 17.24
CA PRO A 424 3.66 -8.54 18.15
C PRO A 424 4.18 -7.65 19.28
N GLY A 425 3.81 -6.37 19.25
CA GLY A 425 4.08 -5.43 20.33
C GLY A 425 3.37 -5.85 21.63
N ARG A 426 4.09 -6.51 22.55
CA ARG A 426 3.64 -6.63 23.95
C ARG A 426 3.90 -5.32 24.67
N VAL A 427 2.84 -4.52 24.85
CA VAL A 427 2.84 -3.39 25.79
C VAL A 427 2.94 -3.94 27.22
N ARG A 428 4.13 -3.86 27.83
CA ARG A 428 4.28 -4.05 29.29
C ARG A 428 3.78 -2.79 30.00
N ARG A 429 2.63 -2.90 30.68
CA ARG A 429 2.20 -1.93 31.70
C ARG A 429 3.22 -1.91 32.87
N PRO A 430 3.70 -0.76 33.36
CA PRO A 430 4.45 -0.72 34.60
C PRO A 430 3.46 -0.78 35.78
N GLY A 431 3.46 -1.92 36.48
CA GLY A 431 2.76 -2.10 37.75
C GLY A 431 3.59 -1.52 38.90
N PHE A 432 2.97 -0.62 39.66
CA PHE A 432 3.47 -0.05 40.92
C PHE A 432 3.09 -0.94 42.12
N ARG A 433 3.89 -0.88 43.20
CA ARG A 433 3.78 -1.50 44.55
C ARG A 433 4.28 -2.95 44.66
N GLY A 434 5.02 -3.34 45.70
CA GLY A 434 5.41 -2.66 46.93
C GLY A 434 6.39 -3.49 47.79
N TYR A 435 6.95 -2.80 48.77
CA TYR A 435 7.81 -3.20 49.90
C TYR A 435 7.56 -4.58 50.53
N HIS A 436 8.62 -5.32 50.89
CA HIS A 436 8.95 -5.75 52.28
C HIS A 436 10.21 -6.67 52.35
N ASP A 437 11.09 -6.34 53.32
CA ASP A 437 11.94 -7.18 54.19
C ASP A 437 12.95 -8.19 53.60
N ALA A 438 14.15 -8.46 54.14
CA ALA A 438 14.98 -7.93 55.23
C ALA A 438 16.32 -8.72 55.26
N ALA A 439 17.30 -8.19 56.03
CA ALA A 439 18.54 -8.81 56.57
C ALA A 439 19.82 -8.84 55.68
N VAL A 440 20.89 -8.02 55.86
CA VAL A 440 21.90 -7.84 56.97
C VAL A 440 23.18 -8.69 56.75
N PRO A 441 24.44 -8.30 57.12
CA PRO A 441 25.08 -6.96 57.25
C PRO A 441 26.60 -6.88 56.87
N GLY A 442 27.19 -5.69 57.03
CA GLY A 442 28.61 -5.47 57.40
C GLY A 442 29.41 -4.64 56.37
N GLY A 443 30.14 -3.57 56.69
CA GLY A 443 30.44 -2.88 57.94
C GLY A 443 31.44 -1.72 57.66
N ALA A 444 31.63 -0.88 58.68
CA ALA A 444 32.69 0.13 58.86
C ALA A 444 32.59 1.50 58.15
N VAL A 445 33.01 2.51 58.93
CA VAL A 445 32.90 3.99 58.91
C VAL A 445 34.31 4.51 59.33
N PRO A 446 34.72 5.81 59.36
CA PRO A 446 34.36 7.08 58.66
C PRO A 446 35.58 7.74 57.95
N GLY A 447 35.39 8.89 57.29
CA GLY A 447 36.49 9.81 56.92
C GLY A 447 36.03 11.16 56.37
N GLU A 448 36.61 12.24 56.89
CA GLU A 448 36.23 13.66 56.82
C GLU A 448 36.47 14.41 55.48
N ALA A 449 35.78 15.57 55.40
CA ALA A 449 36.23 16.89 54.93
C ALA A 449 36.31 17.28 53.42
N SER A 450 35.47 18.27 53.10
CA SER A 450 35.73 19.54 52.38
C SER A 450 36.32 19.57 50.96
N GLY A 451 35.67 20.35 50.08
CA GLY A 451 36.37 21.15 49.07
C GLY A 451 35.78 21.14 47.66
N GLY A 452 35.07 22.23 47.32
CA GLY A 452 35.26 23.06 46.12
C GLY A 452 35.44 22.46 44.71
N ALA A 453 34.69 23.09 43.80
CA ALA A 453 35.00 23.38 42.39
C ALA A 453 34.52 22.37 41.31
N ASP A 454 33.67 22.94 40.46
CA ASP A 454 33.34 22.56 39.08
C ASP A 454 34.62 22.27 38.25
N PRO A 455 34.62 21.25 37.36
CA PRO A 455 34.69 21.62 35.94
C PRO A 455 34.02 20.65 34.93
N ALA A 456 33.54 21.25 33.85
CA ALA A 456 33.74 20.89 32.44
C ALA A 456 33.84 19.39 32.01
N ALA A 457 32.80 18.97 31.27
CA ALA A 457 32.83 18.45 29.89
C ALA A 457 33.90 17.42 29.43
N ARG A 458 33.34 16.30 28.91
CA ARG A 458 33.80 15.27 27.93
C ARG A 458 34.42 13.98 28.52
N PRO A 459 34.43 12.85 27.78
CA PRO A 459 33.42 12.28 26.88
C PRO A 459 33.15 10.79 27.21
N TRP A 460 31.91 10.30 27.13
CA TRP A 460 31.64 8.86 27.22
C TRP A 460 31.39 8.28 25.83
N HIS A 461 32.24 7.30 25.51
CA HIS A 461 32.22 6.39 24.38
C HIS A 461 30.80 5.95 23.97
N THR A 462 30.37 6.36 22.78
CA THR A 462 29.33 5.64 22.04
C THR A 462 29.97 4.41 21.41
N GLY A 463 29.82 3.26 22.09
CA GLY A 463 29.94 1.98 21.42
C GLY A 463 28.89 1.93 20.30
N ARG A 464 29.36 1.83 19.05
CA ARG A 464 28.54 1.44 17.91
C ARG A 464 28.00 0.04 18.19
N GLN A 465 26.77 -0.04 18.65
CA GLN A 465 25.94 -1.23 18.46
C GLN A 465 25.30 -1.06 17.08
N ARG A 466 25.77 -1.86 16.12
CA ARG A 466 25.06 -2.06 14.84
C ARG A 466 23.76 -2.75 15.17
N ASP A 467 22.68 -2.00 15.23
CA ASP A 467 21.35 -2.57 15.07
C ASP A 467 21.14 -2.73 13.56
N ASP A 468 21.24 -3.98 13.08
CA ASP A 468 20.80 -4.35 11.73
C ASP A 468 19.28 -4.19 11.67
N GLN A 469 18.84 -2.98 11.33
CA GLN A 469 17.46 -2.65 10.99
C GLN A 469 17.26 -2.97 9.50
N GLY A 470 16.68 -4.14 9.22
CA GLY A 470 16.19 -4.46 7.88
C GLY A 470 14.88 -3.74 7.60
N ALA A 471 14.94 -2.52 7.09
CA ALA A 471 13.81 -1.88 6.43
C ALA A 471 13.62 -2.52 5.05
N CYS A 472 12.37 -2.78 4.63
CA CYS A 472 12.05 -3.27 3.28
C CYS A 472 11.20 -2.23 2.53
N PRO A 473 11.76 -1.05 2.18
CA PRO A 473 11.07 -0.09 1.31
C PRO A 473 10.98 -0.61 -0.12
N GLY A 474 9.83 -0.43 -0.78
CA GLY A 474 9.68 -0.56 -2.25
C GLY A 474 10.07 -1.91 -2.87
N ARG A 475 10.22 -2.96 -2.06
CA ARG A 475 10.64 -4.29 -2.55
C ARG A 475 9.44 -5.21 -2.71
N ASN A 476 9.33 -5.77 -3.90
CA ASN A 476 8.41 -6.84 -4.25
C ASN A 476 8.55 -8.02 -3.26
N PHE A 477 7.46 -8.41 -2.58
CA PHE A 477 7.50 -9.54 -1.65
C PHE A 477 7.63 -10.85 -2.44
N ARG A 478 8.71 -11.60 -2.22
CA ARG A 478 8.91 -12.93 -2.83
C ARG A 478 8.43 -14.03 -1.88
N ALA A 479 7.42 -14.78 -2.30
CA ALA A 479 7.00 -16.01 -1.63
C ALA A 479 7.38 -17.23 -2.48
N GLY A 480 7.87 -18.30 -1.83
CA GLY A 480 8.25 -19.53 -2.49
C GLY A 480 7.67 -20.76 -1.80
N ALA A 481 6.98 -21.61 -2.55
CA ALA A 481 6.67 -22.97 -2.11
C ALA A 481 7.78 -23.93 -2.59
N ALA A 482 8.16 -24.87 -1.72
CA ALA A 482 9.16 -25.89 -1.99
C ALA A 482 8.52 -27.29 -1.97
#